data_AF-F8QJW8-F1
#
_entry.id   AF-F8QJW8-F1
#
_cell.length_a   1.000
_cell.length_b   1.000
_cell.length_c   1.000
_cell.angle_alpha   90.00
_cell.angle_beta   90.00
_cell.angle_gamma   90.00
#
_symmetry.space_group_name_H-M   'P 1'
#
loop_
_entity.id
_entity.type
_entity.pdbx_description
1 polymer ?
#
loop_
_entity_poly.entity_id
_entity_poly.type
_entity_poly.pdbx_seq_one_letter_code
_entity_poly.pdbx_strand_id
1 'polypeptide(L)'
;VLTAVVVSAHEHHDELSEEEATAPVDTILWIHMGLQALVWGILFPVGMVLGITRSRWHVPLQSAGFALTIAGIVLGHSHKGRQFLPSAHGVFANVLFIPIFAQLLLGIYLKLHIHERTIRPYAVIAHGIVGKSYPVLGWTQMLLGVIAFRGYCRDHLGQCLAHYIMGSGFVAYGVIMAILLVVGEAWVKRSGRSPEWWDSWVITLWVSLNTFTEHRGSTWSVKDMQHT
;
A
#
# COMPACT_ATOMS: atom_id res chain seq x y z
N VAL A 1 -24.91 -28.16 2.40
CA VAL A 1 -25.17 -26.99 1.53
C VAL A 1 -24.79 -25.76 2.32
N LEU A 2 -23.59 -25.21 2.10
CA LEU A 2 -23.19 -23.94 2.71
C LEU A 2 -23.88 -22.82 1.93
N THR A 3 -24.87 -22.18 2.54
CA THR A 3 -25.46 -20.95 2.03
C THR A 3 -24.44 -19.83 2.17
N ALA A 4 -23.83 -19.43 1.05
CA ALA A 4 -23.11 -18.18 0.95
C ALA A 4 -24.13 -17.05 1.20
N VAL A 5 -24.01 -16.38 2.35
CA VAL A 5 -24.72 -15.12 2.58
C VAL A 5 -24.09 -14.12 1.61
N VAL A 6 -24.81 -13.81 0.54
CA VAL A 6 -24.48 -12.68 -0.33
C VAL A 6 -24.72 -11.44 0.53
N VAL A 7 -23.64 -10.87 1.06
CA VAL A 7 -23.70 -9.54 1.68
C VAL A 7 -24.00 -8.58 0.55
N SER A 8 -25.23 -8.03 0.56
CA SER A 8 -25.60 -6.96 -0.37
C SER A 8 -24.69 -5.78 -0.10
N ALA A 9 -23.91 -5.36 -1.09
CA ALA A 9 -23.31 -4.04 -1.07
C ALA A 9 -24.46 -3.00 -1.01
N HIS A 10 -24.29 -1.95 -0.22
CA HIS A 10 -25.22 -0.83 -0.25
C HIS A 10 -25.15 -0.12 -1.61
N GLU A 11 -26.26 0.43 -2.08
CA GLU A 11 -26.26 1.31 -3.25
C GLU A 11 -25.28 2.46 -3.03
N HIS A 12 -24.33 2.63 -3.95
CA HIS A 12 -23.49 3.81 -3.98
C HIS A 12 -24.28 4.92 -4.67
N HIS A 13 -24.48 6.04 -3.99
CA HIS A 13 -25.00 7.24 -4.64
C HIS A 13 -23.91 7.77 -5.60
N ASP A 14 -24.22 7.79 -6.90
CA ASP A 14 -23.34 8.34 -7.94
C ASP A 14 -23.33 9.88 -7.92
N GLU A 15 -24.18 10.50 -7.12
CA GLU A 15 -24.30 11.94 -6.92
C GLU A 15 -24.29 12.26 -5.42
N LEU A 16 -23.61 13.35 -5.05
CA LEU A 16 -23.64 13.91 -3.70
C LEU A 16 -24.30 15.28 -3.73
N SER A 17 -25.07 15.60 -2.70
CA SER A 17 -25.49 16.99 -2.50
C SER A 17 -24.28 17.88 -2.19
N GLU A 18 -24.41 19.18 -2.49
CA GLU A 18 -23.37 20.17 -2.16
C GLU A 18 -23.09 20.20 -0.65
N GLU A 19 -24.13 20.03 0.17
CA GLU A 19 -24.02 19.94 1.63
C GLU A 19 -23.16 18.75 2.06
N GLU A 20 -23.42 17.55 1.53
CA GLU A 20 -22.66 16.34 1.85
C GLU A 20 -21.19 16.41 1.40
N ALA A 21 -20.94 17.00 0.24
CA ALA A 21 -19.60 17.13 -0.33
C ALA A 21 -18.76 18.19 0.42
N THR A 22 -19.38 19.26 0.91
CA THR A 22 -18.70 20.38 1.57
C THR A 22 -18.73 20.31 3.09
N ALA A 23 -19.53 19.40 3.67
CA ALA A 23 -19.59 19.16 5.10
C ALA A 23 -18.21 19.03 5.75
N PRO A 24 -18.07 19.39 7.03
CA PRO A 24 -16.82 19.26 7.75
C PRO A 24 -16.40 17.79 7.89
N VAL A 25 -15.10 17.58 7.97
CA VAL A 25 -14.51 16.27 8.28
C VAL A 25 -14.77 16.01 9.76
N ASP A 26 -15.55 14.98 10.05
CA ASP A 26 -15.88 14.63 11.43
C ASP A 26 -14.72 13.93 12.15
N THR A 27 -14.84 13.78 13.46
CA THR A 27 -13.83 13.13 14.29
C THR A 27 -13.62 11.66 13.91
N ILE A 28 -14.68 10.95 13.50
CA ILE A 28 -14.60 9.52 13.12
C ILE A 28 -13.69 9.36 11.90
N LEU A 29 -13.87 10.20 10.89
CA LEU A 29 -13.09 10.21 9.67
C LEU A 29 -11.64 10.65 9.93
N TRP A 30 -11.40 11.62 10.81
CA TRP A 30 -10.06 11.96 11.26
C TRP A 30 -9.35 10.79 11.94
N ILE A 31 -10.05 10.07 12.83
CA ILE A 31 -9.51 8.88 13.50
C ILE A 31 -9.24 7.78 12.46
N HIS A 32 -10.15 7.54 11.51
CA HIS A 32 -9.91 6.59 10.42
C HIS A 32 -8.61 6.89 9.67
N MET A 33 -8.44 8.13 9.19
CA MET A 33 -7.27 8.53 8.41
C MET A 33 -5.98 8.40 9.23
N GLY A 34 -5.97 8.92 10.46
CA GLY A 34 -4.81 8.84 11.34
C GLY A 34 -4.44 7.41 11.74
N LEU A 35 -5.44 6.60 12.09
CA LEU A 35 -5.24 5.20 12.47
C LEU A 35 -4.71 4.38 11.30
N GLN A 36 -5.31 4.50 10.11
CA GLN A 36 -4.86 3.74 8.94
C GLN A 36 -3.46 4.19 8.47
N ALA A 37 -3.14 5.48 8.56
CA ALA A 37 -1.79 5.96 8.28
C ALA A 37 -0.75 5.36 9.24
N LEU A 38 -1.07 5.29 10.54
CA LEU A 38 -0.21 4.64 11.53
C LEU A 38 -0.04 3.13 11.26
N VAL A 39 -1.15 2.43 10.99
CA VAL A 39 -1.14 0.97 10.79
C VAL A 39 -0.36 0.59 9.52
N TRP A 40 -0.67 1.21 8.39
CA TRP A 40 -0.06 0.88 7.10
C TRP A 40 1.31 1.51 6.88
N GLY A 41 1.52 2.73 7.38
CA GLY A 41 2.79 3.45 7.23
C GLY A 41 3.85 3.03 8.23
N ILE A 42 3.46 2.52 9.41
CA ILE A 42 4.40 2.24 10.51
C ILE A 42 4.26 0.81 11.03
N LEU A 43 3.09 0.39 11.52
CA LEU A 43 2.98 -0.89 12.23
C LEU A 43 3.28 -2.10 11.34
N PHE A 44 2.69 -2.18 10.14
CA PHE A 44 2.95 -3.29 9.23
C PHE A 44 4.40 -3.32 8.72
N PRO A 45 5.01 -2.21 8.29
CA PRO A 45 6.44 -2.18 7.94
C PRO A 45 7.35 -2.61 9.10
N VAL A 46 7.10 -2.11 10.32
CA VAL A 46 7.87 -2.52 11.51
C VAL A 46 7.67 -4.02 11.78
N GLY A 47 6.42 -4.50 11.73
CA GLY A 47 6.10 -5.91 11.90
C GLY A 47 6.78 -6.78 10.84
N MET A 48 6.83 -6.35 9.58
CA MET A 48 7.58 -7.02 8.52
C MET A 48 9.07 -7.14 8.86
N VAL A 49 9.72 -6.05 9.29
CA VAL A 49 11.13 -6.05 9.71
C VAL A 49 11.35 -7.01 10.89
N LEU A 50 10.47 -6.98 11.89
CA LEU A 50 10.50 -7.94 13.01
C LEU A 50 10.37 -9.39 12.55
N GLY A 51 9.60 -9.65 11.49
CA GLY A 51 9.47 -10.97 10.88
C GLY A 51 10.77 -11.42 10.21
N ILE A 52 11.44 -10.52 9.48
CA ILE A 52 12.73 -10.78 8.82
C ILE A 52 13.80 -11.09 9.87
N THR A 53 13.84 -10.33 10.96
CA THR A 53 14.80 -10.53 12.07
C THR A 53 14.40 -11.65 13.04
N ARG A 54 13.30 -12.35 12.76
CA ARG A 54 12.75 -13.45 13.58
C ARG A 54 12.47 -13.06 15.04
N SER A 55 12.05 -11.82 15.27
CA SER A 55 11.67 -11.33 16.59
C SER A 55 10.35 -11.94 17.06
N ARG A 56 10.27 -12.28 18.36
CA ARG A 56 9.03 -12.77 19.01
C ARG A 56 7.88 -11.76 18.95
N TRP A 57 8.19 -10.47 18.78
CA TRP A 57 7.21 -9.38 18.69
C TRP A 57 6.52 -9.26 17.33
N HIS A 58 7.02 -9.97 16.31
CA HIS A 58 6.40 -9.98 14.98
C HIS A 58 4.91 -10.33 15.05
N VAL A 59 4.56 -11.47 15.65
CA VAL A 59 3.17 -11.95 15.65
C VAL A 59 2.24 -11.06 16.48
N PRO A 60 2.57 -10.65 17.72
CA PRO A 60 1.73 -9.72 18.47
C PRO A 60 1.49 -8.40 17.73
N LEU A 61 2.53 -7.79 17.15
CA LEU A 61 2.41 -6.52 16.45
C LEU A 61 1.55 -6.65 15.18
N GLN A 62 1.75 -7.70 14.39
CA GLN A 62 0.94 -7.93 13.18
C GLN A 62 -0.53 -8.23 13.52
N SER A 63 -0.78 -8.97 14.59
CA SER A 63 -2.15 -9.26 15.05
C SER A 63 -2.87 -7.99 15.48
N ALA A 64 -2.18 -7.12 16.23
CA ALA A 64 -2.69 -5.79 16.56
C ALA A 64 -2.93 -4.94 15.32
N GLY A 65 -1.99 -4.96 14.35
CA GLY A 65 -2.15 -4.29 13.06
C GLY A 65 -3.43 -4.71 12.34
N PHE A 66 -3.68 -6.02 12.19
CA PHE A 66 -4.90 -6.51 11.56
C PHE A 66 -6.18 -6.11 12.31
N ALA A 67 -6.18 -6.21 13.65
CA ALA A 67 -7.32 -5.78 14.45
C ALA A 67 -7.62 -4.29 14.28
N LEU A 68 -6.58 -3.45 14.26
CA LEU A 68 -6.71 -2.01 14.04
C LEU A 68 -7.10 -1.68 12.59
N THR A 69 -6.68 -2.46 11.60
CA THR A 69 -7.16 -2.35 10.22
C THR A 69 -8.67 -2.59 10.15
N ILE A 70 -9.18 -3.64 10.81
CA ILE A 70 -10.62 -3.94 10.87
C ILE A 70 -11.37 -2.79 11.55
N ALA A 71 -10.89 -2.32 12.70
CA ALA A 71 -11.49 -1.18 13.39
C ALA A 71 -11.51 0.06 12.49
N GLY A 72 -10.42 0.35 11.79
CA GLY A 72 -10.36 1.46 10.85
C GLY A 72 -11.31 1.28 9.65
N ILE A 73 -11.52 0.07 9.13
CA ILE A 73 -12.54 -0.19 8.09
C ILE A 73 -13.92 0.19 8.62
N VAL A 74 -14.27 -0.21 9.84
CA VAL A 74 -15.55 0.15 10.47
C VAL A 74 -15.68 1.66 10.58
N LEU A 75 -14.65 2.36 11.08
CA LEU A 75 -14.66 3.82 11.19
C LEU A 75 -14.86 4.50 9.83
N GLY A 76 -14.20 4.00 8.78
CA GLY A 76 -14.32 4.55 7.42
C GLY A 76 -15.70 4.40 6.80
N HIS A 77 -16.52 3.45 7.27
CA HIS A 77 -17.91 3.28 6.80
C HIS A 77 -18.95 3.87 7.76
N SER A 78 -18.53 4.28 8.96
CA SER A 78 -19.43 4.73 10.03
C SER A 78 -19.46 6.26 10.21
N HIS A 79 -18.57 7.00 9.54
CA HIS A 79 -18.55 8.46 9.62
C HIS A 79 -19.83 9.08 9.07
N LYS A 80 -20.20 10.25 9.59
CA LYS A 80 -21.42 11.00 9.23
C LYS A 80 -21.14 12.44 8.79
N GLY A 81 -19.86 12.86 8.80
CA GLY A 81 -19.40 14.13 8.23
C GLY A 81 -19.34 14.09 6.70
N ARG A 82 -18.35 14.78 6.12
CA ARG A 82 -18.11 14.82 4.66
C ARG A 82 -18.25 13.45 3.99
N GLN A 83 -19.08 13.40 2.95
CA GLN A 83 -19.26 12.20 2.13
C GLN A 83 -18.36 12.24 0.89
N PHE A 84 -18.06 11.07 0.35
CA PHE A 84 -17.20 10.92 -0.82
C PHE A 84 -17.87 10.05 -1.85
N LEU A 85 -17.78 10.48 -3.11
CA LEU A 85 -18.19 9.66 -4.24
C LEU A 85 -17.32 8.40 -4.35
N PRO A 86 -17.80 7.35 -5.05
CA PRO A 86 -16.99 6.17 -5.36
C PRO A 86 -15.61 6.56 -5.89
N SER A 87 -14.58 5.90 -5.35
CA SER A 87 -13.19 6.26 -5.60
C SER A 87 -12.30 5.04 -5.70
N ALA A 88 -11.13 5.21 -6.34
CA ALA A 88 -10.11 4.18 -6.42
C ALA A 88 -9.64 3.71 -5.03
N HIS A 89 -9.69 4.57 -4.00
CA HIS A 89 -9.40 4.19 -2.61
C HIS A 89 -10.35 3.12 -2.08
N GLY A 90 -11.67 3.30 -2.29
CA GLY A 90 -12.67 2.32 -1.87
C GLY A 90 -12.54 1.00 -2.63
N VAL A 91 -12.32 1.07 -3.94
CA VAL A 91 -12.10 -0.13 -4.78
C VAL A 91 -10.84 -0.88 -4.35
N PHE A 92 -9.72 -0.18 -4.18
CA PHE A 92 -8.47 -0.80 -3.78
C PHE A 92 -8.51 -1.35 -2.36
N ALA A 93 -9.25 -0.72 -1.44
CA ALA A 93 -9.53 -1.27 -0.11
C ALA A 93 -10.12 -2.69 -0.18
N ASN A 94 -11.06 -2.92 -1.10
CA ASN A 94 -11.64 -4.24 -1.30
C ASN A 94 -10.63 -5.25 -1.87
N VAL A 95 -9.75 -4.80 -2.78
CA VAL A 95 -8.65 -5.64 -3.31
C VAL A 95 -7.68 -6.02 -2.18
N LEU A 96 -7.43 -5.14 -1.20
CA LEU A 96 -6.53 -5.42 -0.08
C LEU A 96 -6.98 -6.57 0.83
N PHE A 97 -8.25 -6.98 0.81
CA PHE A 97 -8.66 -8.18 1.53
C PHE A 97 -7.91 -9.42 1.07
N ILE A 98 -7.56 -9.53 -0.22
CA ILE A 98 -6.83 -10.68 -0.77
C ILE A 98 -5.47 -10.88 -0.06
N PRO A 99 -4.54 -9.90 -0.08
CA PRO A 99 -3.26 -10.05 0.61
C PRO A 99 -3.40 -10.09 2.15
N ILE A 100 -4.43 -9.46 2.74
CA ILE A 100 -4.72 -9.55 4.19
C ILE A 100 -5.06 -10.99 4.58
N PHE A 101 -6.05 -11.59 3.93
CA PHE A 101 -6.44 -12.96 4.20
C PHE A 101 -5.33 -13.94 3.88
N ALA A 102 -4.64 -13.79 2.74
CA ALA A 102 -3.50 -14.64 2.41
C ALA A 102 -2.42 -14.60 3.49
N GLN A 103 -2.04 -13.41 3.96
CA GLN A 103 -1.00 -13.27 4.99
C GLN A 103 -1.42 -13.85 6.33
N LEU A 104 -2.68 -13.65 6.74
CA LEU A 104 -3.23 -14.19 7.98
C LEU A 104 -3.29 -15.72 7.95
N LEU A 105 -3.86 -16.30 6.88
CA LEU A 105 -3.98 -17.75 6.73
C LEU A 105 -2.60 -18.42 6.65
N LEU A 106 -1.67 -17.87 5.87
CA LEU A 106 -0.30 -18.37 5.82
C LEU A 106 0.40 -18.23 7.18
N GLY A 107 0.19 -17.12 7.90
CA GLY A 107 0.77 -16.90 9.23
C GLY A 107 0.27 -17.92 10.25
N ILE A 108 -1.04 -18.19 10.28
CA ILE A 108 -1.65 -19.22 11.12
C ILE A 108 -1.09 -20.59 10.73
N TYR A 109 -1.12 -20.95 9.44
CA TYR A 109 -0.59 -22.22 8.94
C TYR A 109 0.87 -22.46 9.35
N LEU A 110 1.72 -21.45 9.22
CA LEU A 110 3.13 -21.55 9.61
C LEU A 110 3.33 -21.70 11.12
N LYS A 111 2.40 -21.19 11.93
CA LYS A 111 2.37 -21.35 13.40
C LYS A 111 1.84 -22.69 13.87
N LEU A 112 1.12 -23.44 13.02
CA LEU A 112 0.67 -24.79 13.34
C LEU A 112 1.80 -25.84 13.24
N HIS A 113 2.94 -25.50 12.64
CA HIS A 113 4.10 -26.41 12.50
C HIS A 113 3.77 -27.75 11.80
N ILE A 114 2.79 -27.73 10.89
CA ILE A 114 2.41 -28.90 10.08
C ILE A 114 3.17 -28.93 8.74
N HIS A 115 3.30 -30.13 8.14
CA HIS A 115 3.90 -30.34 6.81
C HIS A 115 5.31 -29.76 6.63
N GLU A 116 6.16 -29.87 7.66
CA GLU A 116 7.45 -29.17 7.70
C GLU A 116 8.40 -29.50 6.55
N ARG A 117 8.33 -30.71 6.00
CA ARG A 117 9.19 -31.20 4.91
C ARG A 117 8.58 -31.15 3.52
N THR A 118 7.29 -30.80 3.40
CA THR A 118 6.57 -30.82 2.12
C THR A 118 6.10 -29.43 1.71
N ILE A 119 4.98 -28.96 2.28
CA ILE A 119 4.31 -27.72 1.85
C ILE A 119 4.88 -26.50 2.58
N ARG A 120 5.33 -26.67 3.83
CA ARG A 120 5.77 -25.55 4.68
C ARG A 120 6.87 -24.67 4.06
N PRO A 121 7.91 -25.21 3.40
CA PRO A 121 8.94 -24.36 2.78
C PRO A 121 8.38 -23.37 1.75
N TYR A 122 7.42 -23.81 0.93
CA TYR A 122 6.74 -22.96 -0.04
C TYR A 122 5.84 -21.93 0.65
N ALA A 123 5.12 -22.31 1.71
CA ALA A 123 4.32 -21.39 2.49
C ALA A 123 5.16 -20.29 3.16
N VAL A 124 6.38 -20.59 3.62
CA VAL A 124 7.33 -19.59 4.16
C VAL A 124 7.71 -18.58 3.07
N ILE A 125 7.99 -19.05 1.86
CA ILE A 125 8.31 -18.17 0.72
C ILE A 125 7.10 -17.28 0.38
N ALA A 126 5.92 -17.88 0.23
CA ALA A 126 4.68 -17.15 -0.08
C ALA A 126 4.37 -16.09 0.99
N HIS A 127 4.41 -16.44 2.27
CA HIS A 127 4.21 -15.52 3.39
C HIS A 127 5.25 -14.39 3.39
N GLY A 128 6.49 -14.73 3.04
CA GLY A 128 7.58 -13.78 2.92
C GLY A 128 7.43 -12.81 1.74
N ILE A 129 6.86 -13.24 0.60
CA ILE A 129 6.59 -12.40 -0.57
C ILE A 129 5.41 -11.48 -0.28
N VAL A 130 4.28 -12.04 0.16
CA VAL A 130 3.08 -11.28 0.49
C VAL A 130 3.38 -10.25 1.58
N GLY A 131 4.04 -10.64 2.67
CA GLY A 131 4.39 -9.70 3.74
C GLY A 131 5.33 -8.57 3.28
N LYS A 132 6.22 -8.81 2.32
CA LYS A 132 7.14 -7.78 1.80
C LYS A 132 6.50 -6.83 0.78
N SER A 133 5.33 -7.16 0.23
CA SER A 133 4.59 -6.23 -0.64
C SER A 133 3.76 -5.22 0.14
N TYR A 134 3.53 -5.42 1.44
CA TYR A 134 2.68 -4.56 2.28
C TYR A 134 3.10 -3.08 2.31
N PRO A 135 4.38 -2.70 2.34
CA PRO A 135 4.77 -1.29 2.26
C PRO A 135 4.28 -0.61 0.97
N VAL A 136 4.35 -1.32 -0.17
CA VAL A 136 3.86 -0.81 -1.46
C VAL A 136 2.34 -0.73 -1.45
N LEU A 137 1.66 -1.80 -1.04
CA LEU A 137 0.20 -1.85 -0.95
C LEU A 137 -0.36 -0.77 0.00
N GLY A 138 0.26 -0.61 1.17
CA GLY A 138 -0.09 0.40 2.16
C GLY A 138 0.14 1.81 1.64
N TRP A 139 1.28 2.08 1.00
CA TRP A 139 1.55 3.37 0.36
C TRP A 139 0.48 3.70 -0.69
N THR A 140 0.18 2.76 -1.59
CA THR A 140 -0.87 2.94 -2.61
C THR A 140 -2.22 3.27 -1.97
N GLN A 141 -2.65 2.52 -0.95
CA GLN A 141 -3.94 2.77 -0.31
C GLN A 141 -4.02 4.11 0.42
N MET A 142 -2.95 4.49 1.13
CA MET A 142 -2.86 5.79 1.79
C MET A 142 -2.88 6.93 0.77
N LEU A 143 -2.14 6.80 -0.32
CA LEU A 143 -2.09 7.77 -1.40
C LEU A 143 -3.46 7.95 -2.07
N LEU A 144 -4.11 6.84 -2.42
CA LEU A 144 -5.47 6.86 -2.95
C LEU A 144 -6.45 7.51 -1.95
N GLY A 145 -6.26 7.29 -0.65
CA GLY A 145 -7.03 7.94 0.41
C GLY A 145 -6.86 9.46 0.41
N VAL A 146 -5.64 9.96 0.25
CA VAL A 146 -5.36 11.40 0.11
C VAL A 146 -6.03 11.95 -1.15
N ILE A 147 -5.93 11.25 -2.29
CA ILE A 147 -6.58 11.65 -3.54
C ILE A 147 -8.11 11.74 -3.35
N ALA A 148 -8.72 10.72 -2.74
CA ALA A 148 -10.15 10.69 -2.45
C ALA A 148 -10.56 11.84 -1.51
N PHE A 149 -9.80 12.06 -0.44
CA PHE A 149 -10.04 13.10 0.55
C PHE A 149 -9.98 14.51 -0.04
N ARG A 150 -9.04 14.74 -0.95
CA ARG A 150 -8.86 16.03 -1.61
C ARG A 150 -9.82 16.25 -2.78
N GLY A 151 -10.36 15.18 -3.36
CA GLY A 151 -11.33 15.25 -4.44
C GLY A 151 -10.72 15.60 -5.81
N TYR A 152 -9.41 15.41 -5.99
CA TYR A 152 -8.73 15.74 -7.24
C TYR A 152 -8.62 14.52 -8.15
N CYS A 153 -8.13 14.70 -9.38
CA CYS A 153 -7.83 13.64 -10.36
C CYS A 153 -9.00 13.08 -11.18
N ARG A 154 -10.22 13.61 -11.03
CA ARG A 154 -11.38 13.20 -11.85
C ARG A 154 -11.33 13.79 -13.27
N ASP A 155 -11.11 15.09 -13.39
CA ASP A 155 -11.16 15.79 -14.69
C ASP A 155 -9.81 15.88 -15.42
N HIS A 156 -8.70 15.65 -14.69
CA HIS A 156 -7.32 15.74 -15.21
C HIS A 156 -6.47 14.54 -14.82
N LEU A 157 -7.02 13.33 -15.02
CA LEU A 157 -6.42 12.08 -14.57
C LEU A 157 -4.96 11.90 -15.03
N GLY A 158 -4.64 12.21 -16.29
CA GLY A 158 -3.28 12.05 -16.83
C GLY A 158 -2.23 12.87 -16.09
N GLN A 159 -2.51 14.15 -15.83
CA GLN A 159 -1.59 15.04 -15.10
C GLN A 159 -1.50 14.66 -13.62
N CYS A 160 -2.61 14.26 -13.01
CA CYS A 160 -2.61 13.75 -11.65
C CYS A 160 -1.73 12.50 -11.52
N LEU A 161 -1.92 11.52 -12.40
CA LEU A 161 -1.15 10.28 -12.37
C LEU A 161 0.34 10.56 -12.53
N ALA A 162 0.73 11.40 -13.48
CA ALA A 162 2.13 11.80 -13.67
C ALA A 162 2.74 12.35 -12.37
N HIS A 163 2.08 13.32 -11.73
CA HIS A 163 2.59 13.94 -10.51
C HIS A 163 2.73 12.96 -9.34
N TYR A 164 1.71 12.13 -9.10
CA TYR A 164 1.70 11.22 -7.95
C TYR A 164 2.55 9.97 -8.16
N ILE A 165 2.68 9.48 -9.40
CA ILE A 165 3.63 8.42 -9.75
C ILE A 165 5.05 8.95 -9.55
N MET A 166 5.36 10.13 -10.09
CA MET A 166 6.68 10.75 -9.95
C MET A 166 7.04 11.00 -8.48
N GLY A 167 6.14 11.60 -7.70
CA GLY A 167 6.33 11.80 -6.27
C GLY A 167 6.52 10.49 -5.50
N SER A 168 5.73 9.46 -5.82
CA SER A 168 5.89 8.13 -5.20
C SER A 168 7.24 7.49 -5.55
N GLY A 169 7.74 7.70 -6.76
CA GLY A 169 9.07 7.27 -7.18
C GLY A 169 10.17 7.89 -6.34
N PHE A 170 10.12 9.20 -6.10
CA PHE A 170 11.09 9.88 -5.23
C PHE A 170 11.03 9.40 -3.78
N VAL A 171 9.83 9.15 -3.24
CA VAL A 171 9.67 8.57 -1.91
C VAL A 171 10.27 7.17 -1.85
N ALA A 172 9.96 6.31 -2.83
CA ALA A 172 10.50 4.96 -2.91
C ALA A 172 12.03 4.97 -3.01
N TYR A 173 12.59 5.83 -3.86
CA TYR A 173 14.03 6.04 -3.98
C TYR A 173 14.65 6.44 -2.64
N GLY A 174 14.11 7.46 -1.97
CA GLY A 174 14.59 7.90 -0.66
C GLY A 174 14.55 6.79 0.40
N VAL A 175 13.49 5.98 0.43
CA VAL A 175 13.37 4.83 1.33
C VAL A 175 14.42 3.75 1.01
N ILE A 176 14.61 3.41 -0.27
CA ILE A 176 15.62 2.42 -0.69
C ILE A 176 17.02 2.89 -0.30
N MET A 177 17.34 4.15 -0.56
CA MET A 177 18.63 4.73 -0.21
C MET A 177 18.84 4.79 1.30
N ALA A 178 17.81 5.17 2.08
CA ALA A 178 17.87 5.12 3.54
C ALA A 178 18.13 3.70 4.06
N ILE A 179 17.47 2.68 3.49
CA ILE A 179 17.72 1.28 3.87
C ILE A 179 19.16 0.87 3.55
N LEU A 180 19.63 1.14 2.32
CA LEU A 180 20.99 0.80 1.90
C LEU A 180 22.06 1.45 2.79
N LEU A 181 21.88 2.73 3.13
CA LEU A 181 22.88 3.51 3.87
C LEU A 181 22.81 3.30 5.39
N VAL A 182 21.62 3.13 5.98
CA VAL A 182 21.47 3.04 7.45
C VAL A 182 21.64 1.62 7.96
N VAL A 183 21.09 0.63 7.25
CA VAL A 183 21.08 -0.77 7.72
C VAL A 183 21.62 -1.78 6.69
N GLY A 184 21.93 -1.33 5.48
CA GLY A 184 22.33 -2.18 4.35
C GLY A 184 23.82 -2.52 4.29
N GLU A 185 24.67 -1.90 5.11
CA GLU A 185 26.15 -2.00 5.02
C GLU A 185 26.66 -3.44 4.91
N ALA A 186 26.22 -4.33 5.80
CA ALA A 186 26.66 -5.73 5.83
C ALA A 186 26.18 -6.53 4.59
N TRP A 187 25.06 -6.13 3.98
CA TRP A 187 24.59 -6.74 2.73
C TRP A 187 25.36 -6.19 1.53
N VAL A 188 25.58 -4.87 1.46
CA VAL A 188 26.34 -4.21 0.40
C VAL A 188 27.76 -4.78 0.34
N LYS A 189 28.45 -4.89 1.49
CA LYS A 189 29.79 -5.51 1.58
C LYS A 189 29.83 -6.94 1.02
N ARG A 190 28.81 -7.76 1.31
CA ARG A 190 28.71 -9.14 0.80
C ARG A 190 28.34 -9.23 -0.67
N SER A 191 27.69 -8.20 -1.21
CA SER A 191 27.31 -8.16 -2.63
C SER A 191 28.51 -7.94 -3.58
N GLY A 192 29.65 -7.45 -3.06
CA GLY A 192 30.82 -7.10 -3.86
C GLY A 192 30.60 -5.90 -4.80
N ARG A 193 29.55 -5.11 -4.57
CA ARG A 193 29.20 -3.91 -5.35
C ARG A 193 29.22 -2.69 -4.44
N SER A 194 29.50 -1.52 -5.02
CA SER A 194 29.47 -0.25 -4.28
C SER A 194 28.02 0.24 -4.08
N PRO A 195 27.75 1.11 -3.10
CA PRO A 195 26.44 1.76 -2.96
C PRO A 195 25.97 2.47 -4.25
N GLU A 196 26.88 3.11 -4.98
CA GLU A 196 26.61 3.84 -6.23
C GLU A 196 26.19 2.91 -7.37
N TRP A 197 26.68 1.67 -7.37
CA TRP A 197 26.20 0.64 -8.30
C TRP A 197 24.71 0.38 -8.10
N TRP A 198 24.27 0.26 -6.85
CA TRP A 198 22.87 0.02 -6.52
C TRP A 198 22.00 1.25 -6.79
N ASP A 199 22.47 2.43 -6.40
CA ASP A 199 21.84 3.71 -6.72
C ASP A 199 21.58 3.85 -8.24
N SER A 200 22.62 3.65 -9.05
CA SER A 200 22.54 3.73 -10.51
C SER A 200 21.48 2.81 -11.10
N TRP A 201 21.33 1.59 -10.56
CA TRP A 201 20.27 0.67 -10.98
C TRP A 201 18.88 1.16 -10.60
N VAL A 202 18.70 1.66 -9.37
CA VAL A 202 17.40 2.18 -8.93
C VAL A 202 16.97 3.36 -9.79
N ILE A 203 17.88 4.32 -10.05
CA ILE A 203 17.61 5.47 -10.91
C ILE A 203 17.35 5.02 -12.35
N THR A 204 18.17 4.13 -12.90
CA THR A 204 17.99 3.65 -14.29
C THR A 204 16.64 2.96 -14.48
N LEU A 205 16.24 2.10 -13.53
CA LEU A 205 14.94 1.44 -13.56
C LEU A 205 13.80 2.46 -13.42
N TRP A 206 13.93 3.40 -12.49
CA TRP A 206 12.94 4.46 -12.28
C TRP A 206 12.76 5.33 -13.53
N VAL A 207 13.84 5.87 -14.09
CA VAL A 207 13.81 6.70 -15.31
C VAL A 207 13.21 5.91 -16.47
N SER A 208 13.61 4.65 -16.67
CA SER A 208 13.05 3.81 -17.73
C SER A 208 11.53 3.64 -17.57
N LEU A 209 11.06 3.30 -16.37
CA LEU A 209 9.63 3.17 -16.09
C LEU A 209 8.90 4.50 -16.29
N ASN A 210 9.44 5.60 -15.79
CA ASN A 210 8.83 6.92 -15.92
C ASN A 210 8.68 7.32 -17.40
N THR A 211 9.76 7.21 -18.18
CA THR A 211 9.79 7.45 -19.64
C THR A 211 8.63 6.77 -20.36
N PHE A 212 8.48 5.45 -20.15
CA PHE A 212 7.50 4.65 -20.89
C PHE A 212 6.07 4.74 -20.31
N THR A 213 5.91 5.21 -19.07
CA THR A 213 4.58 5.39 -18.45
C THR A 213 3.96 6.75 -18.74
N GLU A 214 4.79 7.78 -18.93
CA GLU A 214 4.33 9.13 -19.30
C GLU A 214 4.08 9.27 -20.80
N HIS A 215 4.80 8.51 -21.62
CA HIS A 215 4.52 8.45 -23.05
C HIS A 215 3.22 7.68 -23.33
N ARG A 216 2.15 8.41 -23.68
CA ARG A 216 0.84 7.85 -24.05
C ARG A 216 0.40 8.13 -25.49
N GLY A 217 1.26 8.77 -26.28
CA GLY A 217 1.00 9.13 -27.67
C GLY A 217 1.57 8.10 -28.66
N SER A 218 1.27 8.27 -29.95
CA SER A 218 1.92 7.51 -31.02
C SER A 218 3.26 8.11 -31.47
N THR A 219 3.53 9.37 -31.10
CA THR A 219 4.73 10.12 -31.46
C THR A 219 5.31 10.78 -30.22
N TRP A 220 6.64 10.73 -30.09
CA TRP A 220 7.36 11.45 -29.04
C TRP A 220 7.26 12.96 -29.27
N SER A 221 7.06 13.69 -28.18
CA SER A 221 6.92 15.14 -28.16
C SER A 221 7.93 15.77 -27.19
N VAL A 222 8.13 17.08 -27.29
CA VAL A 222 9.01 17.82 -26.37
C VAL A 222 8.54 17.69 -24.91
N LYS A 223 7.22 17.53 -24.70
CA LYS A 223 6.65 17.27 -23.38
C LYS A 223 7.20 15.98 -22.78
N ASP A 224 7.32 14.91 -23.56
CA ASP A 224 7.87 13.64 -23.08
C ASP A 224 9.33 13.79 -22.61
N MET A 225 10.12 14.65 -23.28
CA MET A 225 11.50 14.95 -22.87
C MET A 225 11.61 15.86 -21.63
N GLN A 226 10.54 16.56 -21.25
CA GLN A 226 10.55 17.40 -20.03
C GLN A 226 10.26 16.59 -18.77
N HIS A 227 9.65 15.42 -18.92
CA HIS A 227 9.26 14.58 -17.79
C HIS A 227 10.11 13.29 -17.68
N THR A 228 10.90 12.96 -18.70
CA THR A 228 11.88 11.86 -18.73
C THR A 228 13.25 12.30 -18.21
#